data_AF-A0A4S2KWJ9-F1
#
_entry.id   AF-A0A4S2KWJ9-F1
#
_cell.length_a   1.000
_cell.length_b   1.000
_cell.length_c   1.000
_cell.angle_alpha   90.00
_cell.angle_beta   90.00
_cell.angle_gamma   90.00
#
_symmetry.space_group_name_H-M   'P 1'
#
loop_
_entity.id
_entity.type
_entity.pdbx_description
1 polymer ?
#
loop_
_entity_poly.entity_id
_entity_poly.type
_entity_poly.pdbx_seq_one_letter_code
_entity_poly.pdbx_strand_id
1 'polypeptide(L)'
;MKFPWTLMKNLKLSRWNFVQNDCEQNWQFTLRKLVFNLSGYNKYGLYTHDIIYYDDPVVREALRRIPEEVLDARNFRHIRAIQLSFLKIYLPREKWVTYEQDIEYRYLGPYMEEIQTEQAEINEFDYHNYRDSD
;
A
#
# COMPACT_ATOMS: atom_id res chain seq x y z
N MET A 1 -10.96 -40.73 -8.28
CA MET A 1 -11.50 -39.43 -7.85
C MET A 1 -11.19 -38.42 -8.94
N LYS A 2 -12.21 -37.90 -9.64
CA LYS A 2 -12.04 -36.99 -10.77
C LYS A 2 -11.98 -35.57 -10.21
N PHE A 3 -10.80 -34.94 -10.22
CA PHE A 3 -10.68 -33.53 -9.91
C PHE A 3 -11.50 -32.72 -10.92
N PRO A 4 -12.46 -31.90 -10.47
CA PRO A 4 -13.27 -31.11 -11.36
C PRO A 4 -12.43 -29.95 -11.92
N TRP A 5 -12.29 -29.94 -13.25
CA TRP A 5 -11.71 -28.89 -14.09
C TRP A 5 -12.31 -27.48 -13.90
N THR A 6 -13.23 -27.30 -12.96
CA THR A 6 -13.80 -26.02 -12.52
C THR A 6 -12.94 -25.31 -11.45
N LEU A 7 -11.94 -25.99 -10.87
CA LEU A 7 -11.06 -25.47 -9.81
C LEU A 7 -9.86 -24.64 -10.32
N MET A 8 -9.93 -24.10 -11.54
CA MET A 8 -8.88 -23.22 -12.11
C MET A 8 -9.46 -21.96 -12.75
N LYS A 9 -10.64 -21.49 -12.32
CA LYS A 9 -11.26 -20.29 -12.89
C LYS A 9 -10.94 -18.98 -12.16
N ASN A 10 -10.29 -19.01 -11.00
CA ASN A 10 -10.02 -17.79 -10.21
C ASN A 10 -8.59 -17.66 -9.69
N LEU A 11 -7.61 -18.34 -10.30
CA LEU A 11 -6.22 -17.90 -10.20
C LEU A 11 -6.06 -16.66 -11.09
N LYS A 12 -6.61 -15.52 -10.66
CA LYS A 12 -6.12 -14.21 -11.10
C LYS A 12 -4.71 -14.10 -10.53
N LEU A 13 -3.75 -14.69 -11.24
CA LEU A 13 -2.34 -14.34 -11.10
C LEU A 13 -2.27 -12.80 -11.05
N SER A 14 -1.63 -12.31 -9.99
CA SER A 14 -1.53 -10.91 -9.61
C SER A 14 -1.36 -10.02 -10.83
N ARG A 15 -2.26 -9.04 -10.98
CA ARG A 15 -2.15 -8.04 -12.05
C ARG A 15 -1.11 -7.01 -11.63
N TRP A 16 0.16 -7.41 -11.58
CA TRP A 16 1.28 -6.49 -11.48
C TRP A 16 2.39 -6.91 -12.44
N ASN A 17 2.18 -6.59 -13.71
CA ASN A 17 3.29 -6.28 -14.60
C ASN A 17 3.58 -4.78 -14.46
N PHE A 18 4.81 -4.53 -14.02
CA PHE A 18 5.48 -3.24 -13.87
C PHE A 18 5.63 -2.52 -15.23
N VAL A 19 5.53 -1.19 -15.18
CA VAL A 19 5.59 -0.19 -16.26
C VAL A 19 4.48 -0.24 -17.31
N GLN A 20 3.33 0.35 -16.97
CA GLN A 20 2.57 1.10 -17.98
C GLN A 20 3.10 2.54 -17.98
N ASN A 21 4.12 2.79 -18.82
CA ASN A 21 4.37 4.12 -19.38
C ASN A 21 3.23 4.44 -20.34
N ASP A 22 2.02 4.60 -19.81
CA ASP A 22 0.87 5.00 -20.60
C ASP A 22 0.43 6.37 -20.11
N CYS A 23 0.76 7.37 -20.91
CA CYS A 23 0.15 8.69 -20.87
C CYS A 23 -1.33 8.59 -21.28
N GLU A 24 -2.15 7.86 -20.52
CA GLU A 24 -3.59 7.85 -20.71
C GLU A 24 -4.19 8.90 -19.78
N GLN A 25 -4.44 10.09 -20.34
CA GLN A 25 -5.10 11.20 -19.65
C GLN A 25 -6.57 10.84 -19.37
N ASN A 26 -6.79 9.98 -18.39
CA ASN A 26 -8.09 9.60 -17.87
C ASN A 26 -8.49 10.61 -16.78
N TRP A 27 -9.73 11.11 -16.80
CA TRP A 27 -10.25 12.04 -15.79
C TRP A 27 -10.09 11.52 -14.36
N GLN A 28 -10.12 10.19 -14.17
CA GLN A 28 -9.87 9.55 -12.88
C GLN A 28 -8.45 9.80 -12.38
N PHE A 29 -7.45 9.77 -13.26
CA PHE A 29 -6.06 10.04 -12.91
C PHE A 29 -5.89 11.50 -12.47
N THR A 30 -6.47 12.44 -13.22
CA THR A 30 -6.47 13.86 -12.87
C THR A 30 -7.12 14.13 -11.52
N LEU A 31 -8.26 13.48 -11.24
CA LEU A 31 -8.92 13.59 -9.93
C LEU A 31 -8.05 13.02 -8.80
N ARG A 32 -7.45 11.84 -8.99
CA ARG A 32 -6.57 11.24 -7.98
C ARG A 32 -5.35 12.12 -7.70
N LYS A 33 -4.73 12.69 -8.73
CA LYS A 33 -3.61 13.63 -8.59
C LYS A 33 -4.03 14.92 -7.88
N LEU A 34 -5.24 15.42 -8.14
CA LEU A 34 -5.79 16.57 -7.43
C LEU A 34 -6.01 16.26 -5.94
N VAL A 35 -6.63 15.12 -5.62
CA VAL A 35 -6.84 14.68 -4.23
C VAL A 35 -5.50 14.51 -3.52
N PHE A 36 -4.51 13.88 -4.16
CA PHE A 36 -3.15 13.73 -3.64
C PHE A 36 -2.52 15.07 -3.25
N ASN A 37 -2.58 16.07 -4.15
CA ASN A 37 -2.03 17.40 -3.88
C ASN A 37 -2.78 18.14 -2.76
N LEU A 38 -4.10 17.89 -2.61
CA LEU A 38 -4.90 18.46 -1.54
C LEU A 38 -4.62 17.81 -0.18
N SER A 39 -4.30 16.52 -0.13
CA SER A 39 -3.99 15.82 1.12
C SER A 39 -2.78 16.38 1.85
N GLY A 40 -1.80 16.94 1.13
CA GLY A 40 -0.71 17.76 1.69
C GLY A 40 0.37 17.02 2.46
N TYR A 41 0.26 15.70 2.69
CA TYR A 41 1.30 14.89 3.32
C TYR A 41 2.59 14.85 2.49
N ASN A 42 2.48 15.01 1.16
CA ASN A 42 3.61 15.07 0.23
C ASN A 42 4.57 16.24 0.54
N LYS A 43 4.07 17.33 1.13
CA LYS A 43 4.86 18.49 1.59
C LYS A 43 5.80 18.16 2.76
N TYR A 44 5.50 17.10 3.49
CA TYR A 44 6.32 16.56 4.57
C TYR A 44 7.27 15.45 4.11
N GLY A 45 7.21 15.06 2.83
CA GLY A 45 8.03 13.98 2.27
C GLY A 45 7.51 12.59 2.62
N LEU A 46 6.22 12.47 2.95
CA LEU A 46 5.55 11.20 3.22
C LEU A 46 4.95 10.62 1.93
N TYR A 47 4.85 9.30 1.89
CA TYR A 47 4.16 8.54 0.85
C TYR A 47 2.79 8.05 1.33
N THR A 48 1.90 7.66 0.41
CA THR A 48 0.57 7.11 0.70
C THR A 48 0.64 5.93 1.68
N HIS A 49 1.63 5.05 1.51
CA HIS A 49 1.84 3.89 2.38
C HIS A 49 2.37 4.25 3.78
N ASP A 50 2.83 5.48 3.99
CA ASP A 50 3.23 5.94 5.32
C ASP A 50 2.02 6.42 6.13
N ILE A 51 0.90 6.79 5.47
CA ILE A 51 -0.32 7.33 6.11
C ILE A 51 -1.51 6.35 6.11
N ILE A 52 -1.32 5.15 5.57
CA ILE A 52 -2.33 4.09 5.57
C ILE A 52 -2.79 3.75 7.00
N TYR A 53 -4.06 3.35 7.14
CA TYR A 53 -4.65 2.98 8.42
C TYR A 53 -3.94 1.76 9.02
N TYR A 54 -3.17 1.98 10.08
CA TYR A 54 -2.31 0.97 10.71
C TYR A 54 -3.09 -0.13 11.45
N ASP A 55 -4.30 0.16 11.94
CA ASP A 55 -5.08 -0.82 12.70
C ASP A 55 -5.74 -1.88 11.81
N ASP A 56 -5.70 -1.70 10.49
CA ASP A 56 -6.08 -2.75 9.54
C ASP A 56 -5.16 -3.98 9.75
N PRO A 57 -5.72 -5.17 10.03
CA PRO A 57 -4.92 -6.38 10.27
C PRO A 57 -4.01 -6.73 9.10
N VAL A 58 -4.42 -6.47 7.86
CA VAL A 58 -3.61 -6.74 6.65
C VAL A 58 -2.40 -5.83 6.63
N VAL A 59 -2.57 -4.55 6.97
CA VAL A 59 -1.50 -3.56 6.98
C VAL A 59 -0.51 -3.85 8.12
N ARG A 60 -1.03 -4.20 9.30
CA ARG A 60 -0.21 -4.57 10.46
C ARG A 60 0.66 -5.78 10.16
N GLU A 61 0.10 -6.81 9.55
CA GLU A 61 0.84 -8.01 9.17
C GLU A 61 1.81 -7.73 8.01
N ALA A 62 1.44 -6.91 7.03
CA ALA A 62 2.34 -6.47 5.97
C ALA A 62 3.58 -5.76 6.54
N LEU A 63 3.39 -4.86 7.51
CA LEU A 63 4.47 -4.16 8.20
C LEU A 63 5.35 -5.08 9.06
N ARG A 64 4.84 -6.23 9.48
CA ARG A 64 5.62 -7.26 10.17
C ARG A 64 6.50 -8.06 9.21
N ARG A 65 6.07 -8.21 7.95
CA ARG A 65 6.75 -9.01 6.90
C ARG A 65 7.80 -8.22 6.11
N ILE A 66 7.71 -6.90 6.05
CA ILE A 66 8.67 -6.08 5.29
C ILE A 66 10.09 -6.17 5.87
N PRO A 67 11.13 -6.00 5.02
CA PRO A 67 12.51 -5.95 5.49
C PRO A 67 12.75 -4.74 6.41
N GLU A 68 13.64 -4.93 7.38
CA GLU A 68 13.98 -3.94 8.41
C GLU A 68 14.46 -2.60 7.80
N GLU A 69 15.27 -2.64 6.74
CA GLU A 69 15.78 -1.44 6.06
C GLU A 69 14.66 -0.53 5.52
N VAL A 70 13.59 -1.14 5.00
CA VAL A 70 12.42 -0.40 4.48
C VAL A 70 11.59 0.18 5.61
N LEU A 71 11.46 -0.58 6.71
CA LEU A 71 10.79 -0.13 7.93
C LEU A 71 11.53 1.06 8.56
N ASP A 72 12.86 1.01 8.63
CA ASP A 72 13.67 2.11 9.14
C ASP A 72 13.58 3.36 8.27
N ALA A 73 13.61 3.18 6.93
CA ALA A 73 13.39 4.29 6.00
C ALA A 73 12.01 4.95 6.20
N ARG A 74 10.97 4.14 6.46
CA ARG A 74 9.62 4.63 6.82
C ARG A 74 9.64 5.41 8.14
N ASN A 75 10.23 4.84 9.18
CA ASN A 75 10.30 5.47 10.50
C ASN A 75 11.05 6.82 10.43
N PHE A 76 12.12 6.89 9.65
CA PHE A 76 12.84 8.13 9.42
C PHE A 76 11.98 9.22 8.74
N ARG A 77 11.15 8.85 7.76
CA ARG A 77 10.18 9.77 7.14
C ARG A 77 9.15 10.26 8.15
N HIS A 78 8.61 9.37 9.00
CA HIS A 78 7.67 9.77 10.06
C HIS A 78 8.29 10.72 11.06
N ILE A 79 9.49 10.43 11.59
CA ILE A 79 10.19 11.29 12.54
C ILE A 79 10.39 12.69 11.94
N ARG A 80 10.87 12.75 10.69
CA ARG A 80 11.02 14.02 9.96
C ARG A 80 9.68 14.76 9.84
N ALA A 81 8.62 14.08 9.40
CA ALA A 81 7.31 14.70 9.21
C ALA A 81 6.73 15.24 10.52
N ILE A 82 6.89 14.50 11.62
CA ILE A 82 6.47 14.92 12.96
C ILE A 82 7.26 16.16 13.39
N GLN A 83 8.58 16.19 13.20
CA GLN A 83 9.41 17.35 13.51
C GLN A 83 8.98 18.59 12.72
N LEU A 84 8.75 18.45 11.42
CA LEU A 84 8.29 19.54 10.55
C LEU A 84 6.89 20.03 10.96
N SER A 85 5.98 19.10 11.29
CA SER A 85 4.63 19.42 11.78
C SER A 85 4.65 20.13 13.13
N PHE A 86 5.56 19.75 14.03
CA PHE A 86 5.76 20.43 15.31
C PHE A 86 6.24 21.88 15.10
N LEU A 87 7.22 22.08 14.22
CA LEU A 87 7.77 23.39 13.87
C LEU A 87 6.83 24.22 12.98
N LYS A 88 5.73 23.65 12.49
CA LYS A 88 4.80 24.28 11.54
C LYS A 88 5.49 24.78 10.26
N ILE A 89 6.52 24.07 9.82
CA ILE A 89 7.25 24.33 8.57
C ILE A 89 7.09 23.15 7.62
N TYR A 90 7.28 23.41 6.33
CA TYR A 90 7.28 22.37 5.28
C TYR A 90 8.68 22.17 4.71
N LEU A 91 8.87 21.06 4.00
CA LEU A 91 10.08 20.90 3.19
C LEU A 91 10.13 21.96 2.07
N PRO A 92 11.32 22.31 1.57
CA PRO A 92 11.47 22.99 0.28
C PRO A 92 10.70 22.26 -0.82
N ARG A 93 10.14 23.00 -1.78
CA ARG A 93 9.22 22.48 -2.80
C ARG A 93 9.86 21.40 -3.66
N GLU A 94 11.17 21.48 -3.87
CA GLU A 94 11.98 20.54 -4.66
C GLU A 94 12.05 19.16 -4.01
N LYS A 95 11.80 19.07 -2.69
CA LYS A 95 11.83 17.82 -1.91
C LYS A 95 10.43 17.25 -1.68
N TRP A 96 9.38 17.84 -2.25
CA TRP A 96 8.03 17.31 -2.13
C TRP A 96 7.90 16.07 -2.99
N VAL A 97 7.24 15.05 -2.46
CA VAL A 97 6.96 13.82 -3.19
C VAL A 97 6.01 14.13 -4.34
N THR A 98 6.39 13.75 -5.57
CA THR A 98 5.50 13.85 -6.72
C THR A 98 4.50 12.70 -6.72
N TYR A 99 3.38 12.88 -7.43
CA TYR A 99 2.35 11.84 -7.50
C TYR A 99 2.88 10.57 -8.18
N GLU A 100 3.75 10.74 -9.16
CA GLU A 100 4.38 9.67 -9.91
C GLU A 100 5.33 8.87 -9.01
N GLN A 101 6.16 9.56 -8.23
CA GLN A 101 7.02 8.94 -7.21
C GLN A 101 6.19 8.20 -6.15
N ASP A 102 5.04 8.75 -5.76
CA ASP A 102 4.16 8.11 -4.79
C ASP A 102 3.57 6.80 -5.28
N ILE A 103 3.17 6.74 -6.55
CA ILE A 103 2.65 5.50 -7.15
C ILE A 103 3.75 4.44 -7.25
N GLU A 104 4.94 4.83 -7.68
CA GLU A 104 6.08 3.92 -7.84
C GLU A 104 6.55 3.36 -6.50
N TYR A 105 6.59 4.19 -5.46
CA TYR A 105 7.13 3.84 -4.14
C TYR A 105 6.13 3.14 -3.21
N ARG A 106 5.14 2.41 -3.76
CA ARG A 106 4.13 1.66 -2.98
C ARG A 106 4.64 0.32 -2.47
N TYR A 107 5.60 0.37 -1.54
CA TYR A 107 6.35 -0.78 -1.03
C TYR A 107 5.55 -1.85 -0.25
N LEU A 108 4.33 -1.56 0.21
CA LEU A 108 3.47 -2.52 0.95
C LEU A 108 2.57 -3.34 0.03
N GLY A 109 2.39 -2.91 -1.22
CA GLY A 109 1.49 -3.53 -2.18
C GLY A 109 1.65 -5.05 -2.29
N PRO A 110 2.88 -5.58 -2.53
CA PRO A 110 3.06 -7.02 -2.70
C PRO A 110 2.71 -7.81 -1.43
N TYR A 111 3.09 -7.31 -0.26
CA TYR A 111 2.80 -7.98 1.02
C TYR A 111 1.30 -7.99 1.34
N MET A 112 0.61 -6.89 1.07
CA MET A 112 -0.85 -6.81 1.26
C MET A 112 -1.61 -7.78 0.35
N GLU A 113 -1.16 -7.94 -0.90
CA GLU A 113 -1.77 -8.87 -1.86
C GLU A 113 -1.55 -10.33 -1.46
N GLU A 114 -0.34 -10.67 -1.01
CA GLU A 114 -0.03 -12.00 -0.47
C GLU A 114 -0.95 -12.35 0.71
N ILE A 115 -1.05 -11.46 1.70
CA ILE A 115 -1.90 -11.67 2.89
C ILE A 115 -3.38 -11.77 2.50
N GLN A 116 -3.87 -10.94 1.58
CA GLN A 116 -5.25 -11.00 1.12
C GLN A 116 -5.55 -12.31 0.38
N THR A 117 -4.57 -12.84 -0.37
CA THR A 117 -4.68 -14.11 -1.07
C THR A 117 -4.72 -15.27 -0.07
N GLU A 118 -3.83 -15.27 0.92
CA GLU A 118 -3.85 -16.24 2.03
C GLU A 118 -5.21 -16.21 2.75
N GLN A 119 -5.73 -15.02 3.08
CA GLN A 119 -7.02 -14.88 3.73
C GLN A 119 -8.18 -15.38 2.85
N ALA A 120 -8.13 -15.14 1.54
CA ALA A 120 -9.12 -15.63 0.60
C ALA A 120 -9.09 -17.17 0.49
N GLU A 121 -7.90 -17.77 0.47
CA GLU A 121 -7.74 -19.23 0.50
C GLU A 121 -8.31 -19.82 1.80
N ILE A 122 -7.98 -19.26 2.96
CA ILE A 122 -8.53 -19.69 4.25
C ILE A 122 -10.06 -19.67 4.26
N ASN A 123 -10.65 -18.58 3.74
CA ASN A 123 -12.09 -18.43 3.68
C ASN A 123 -12.75 -19.41 2.69
N GLU A 124 -12.12 -19.70 1.54
CA GLU A 124 -12.62 -20.65 0.55
C GLU A 124 -12.61 -22.09 1.10
N PHE A 125 -11.60 -22.45 1.88
CA PHE A 125 -11.47 -23.78 2.47
C PHE A 125 -12.24 -23.95 3.81
N ASP A 126 -13.07 -22.97 4.20
CA ASP A 126 -13.84 -22.94 5.45
C ASP A 126 -12.99 -23.30 6.69
N TYR A 127 -11.72 -22.90 6.67
CA TYR A 127 -10.80 -23.11 7.78
C TYR A 127 -10.94 -21.94 8.76
N HIS A 128 -12.09 -21.83 9.41
CA HIS A 128 -12.28 -20.85 10.48
C HIS A 128 -11.45 -21.28 11.71
N ASN A 129 -10.39 -20.53 12.00
CA ASN A 129 -9.64 -20.68 13.24
C ASN A 129 -10.56 -20.33 14.41
N TYR A 130 -10.73 -21.25 15.37
CA TYR A 130 -11.52 -21.06 16.60
C TYR A 130 -11.09 -19.86 17.49
N ARG A 131 -10.05 -19.11 17.10
CA ARG A 131 -9.55 -17.93 17.85
C ARG A 131 -10.34 -16.65 17.58
N ASP A 132 -11.15 -16.60 16.54
CA ASP A 132 -11.88 -15.38 16.14
C ASP A 132 -13.31 -15.32 16.73
N SER A 133 -13.70 -16.31 17.56
CA SER A 133 -15.05 -16.47 18.11
C SER A 133 -15.23 -16.06 19.59
N ASP A 134 -14.20 -15.53 20.25
CA ASP A 134 -14.22 -15.12 21.66
C ASP A 134 -14.22 -13.59 21.85
#